data_AF-A0A0M3I705-F1
#
_entry.id   AF-A0A0M3I705-F1
#
_cell.length_a   1.000
_cell.length_b   1.000
_cell.length_c   1.000
_cell.angle_alpha   90.00
_cell.angle_beta   90.00
_cell.angle_gamma   90.00
#
_symmetry.space_group_name_H-M   'P 1'
#
loop_
_entity.id
_entity.type
_entity.pdbx_description
1 polymer ?
#
loop_
_entity_poly.entity_id
_entity_poly.type
_entity_poly.pdbx_seq_one_letter_code
_entity_poly.pdbx_strand_id
1 'polypeptide(L)'
;MDATTTAIQTVERLKDLYGDIAQIPIALSGRLHHKAASRCLQAACIWSNRALEMKKIHKSQRLSVLLEKDDDRQIYELISTTSMPLTSFETLATAYSKSDSKIATLITVPDGKEKKQYIKVGVDFRFDFFKSL
;
A
#
# COMPACT_ATOMS: atom_id res chain seq x y z
N MET A 1 -37.57 1.25 -24.81
CA MET A 1 -37.08 1.52 -23.44
C MET A 1 -37.02 3.01 -23.29
N ASP A 2 -37.72 3.56 -22.30
CA ASP A 2 -37.92 5.01 -22.17
C ASP A 2 -36.60 5.70 -21.80
N ALA A 3 -36.32 6.88 -22.37
CA ALA A 3 -35.04 7.57 -22.21
C ALA A 3 -34.71 7.84 -20.73
N THR A 4 -35.75 8.10 -19.94
CA THR A 4 -35.69 8.31 -18.49
C THR A 4 -35.24 7.06 -17.74
N THR A 5 -35.67 5.87 -18.15
CA THR A 5 -35.28 4.61 -17.51
C THR A 5 -33.79 4.31 -17.71
N THR A 6 -33.26 4.57 -18.91
CA THR A 6 -31.83 4.42 -19.21
C THR A 6 -30.99 5.43 -18.43
N ALA A 7 -31.47 6.66 -18.25
CA ALA A 7 -30.80 7.68 -17.45
C ALA A 7 -30.69 7.27 -15.98
N ILE A 8 -31.78 6.77 -15.38
CA ILE A 8 -31.79 6.28 -13.99
C ILE A 8 -30.77 5.15 -13.80
N GLN A 9 -30.78 4.14 -14.68
CA GLN A 9 -29.84 3.01 -14.62
C GLN A 9 -28.38 3.46 -14.75
N THR A 10 -28.11 4.49 -15.56
CA THR A 10 -26.76 5.04 -15.73
C THR A 10 -26.28 5.74 -14.45
N VAL A 11 -27.17 6.48 -13.77
CA VAL A 11 -26.87 7.14 -12.50
C VAL A 11 -26.64 6.12 -11.38
N GLU A 12 -27.42 5.05 -11.33
CA GLU A 12 -27.21 3.95 -10.38
C GLU A 12 -25.84 3.28 -10.58
N ARG A 13 -25.47 2.97 -11.83
CA ARG A 13 -24.15 2.42 -12.13
C ARG A 13 -23.00 3.35 -11.75
N LEU A 14 -23.16 4.66 -11.95
CA LEU A 14 -22.18 5.66 -11.54
C LEU A 14 -22.03 5.73 -10.03
N LYS A 15 -23.13 5.64 -9.28
CA LYS A 15 -23.14 5.60 -7.83
C LYS A 15 -22.41 4.35 -7.32
N ASP A 16 -22.71 3.20 -7.87
CA ASP A 16 -22.10 1.93 -7.47
C ASP A 16 -20.59 1.95 -7.75
N LEU A 17 -20.20 2.40 -8.95
CA LEU A 17 -18.78 2.57 -9.30
C LEU A 17 -18.06 3.54 -8.36
N TYR A 18 -18.69 4.64 -7.97
CA TYR A 18 -18.10 5.58 -7.02
C TYR A 18 -17.96 4.95 -5.62
N GLY A 19 -18.95 4.14 -5.22
CA GLY A 19 -18.90 3.33 -4.01
C GLY A 19 -17.71 2.38 -4.01
N ASP A 20 -17.52 1.64 -5.10
CA ASP A 20 -16.43 0.69 -5.28
C ASP A 20 -15.06 1.37 -5.23
N ILE A 21 -14.89 2.46 -5.98
CA ILE A 21 -13.63 3.22 -6.01
C ILE A 21 -13.31 3.82 -4.65
N ALA A 22 -14.32 4.30 -3.92
CA ALA A 22 -14.11 4.90 -2.61
C ALA A 22 -13.67 3.88 -1.54
N GLN A 23 -13.90 2.59 -1.76
CA GLN A 23 -13.46 1.52 -0.87
C GLN A 23 -12.02 1.06 -1.12
N ILE A 24 -11.40 1.47 -2.24
CA ILE A 24 -10.02 1.09 -2.56
C ILE A 24 -9.07 1.75 -1.55
N PRO A 25 -8.36 0.97 -0.72
CA PRO A 25 -7.43 1.52 0.24
C PRO A 25 -6.21 2.11 -0.48
N ILE A 26 -5.77 3.28 -0.05
CA ILE A 26 -4.61 3.98 -0.61
C ILE A 26 -3.39 3.68 0.25
N ALA A 27 -2.32 3.16 -0.35
CA ALA A 27 -1.05 2.97 0.34
C ALA A 27 -0.47 4.35 0.74
N LEU A 28 -0.15 4.55 2.02
CA LEU A 28 0.45 5.77 2.53
C LEU A 28 1.96 5.63 2.75
N SER A 29 2.37 4.49 3.27
CA SER A 29 3.77 4.18 3.59
C SER A 29 3.98 2.68 3.51
N GLY A 30 5.21 2.27 3.26
CA GLY A 30 5.59 0.88 3.02
C GLY A 30 7.06 0.70 3.32
N ARG A 31 7.43 -0.43 3.90
CA ARG A 31 8.82 -0.82 4.13
C ARG A 31 9.00 -2.29 3.83
N LEU A 32 10.12 -2.58 3.19
CA LEU A 32 10.59 -3.94 2.97
C LEU A 32 11.80 -4.20 3.87
N HIS A 33 11.72 -5.27 4.65
CA HIS A 33 12.76 -5.74 5.55
C HIS A 33 13.22 -7.11 5.08
N HIS A 34 14.53 -7.26 4.87
CA HIS A 34 15.13 -8.52 4.48
C HIS A 34 16.29 -8.82 5.41
N LYS A 35 16.19 -9.88 6.22
CA LYS A 35 17.32 -10.31 7.05
C LYS A 35 18.19 -11.23 6.21
N ALA A 36 19.47 -10.89 6.02
CA ALA A 36 20.41 -11.67 5.22
C ALA A 36 20.53 -13.15 5.65
N ALA A 37 20.23 -13.47 6.92
CA ALA A 37 20.22 -14.83 7.45
C ALA A 37 18.89 -15.59 7.24
N SER A 38 17.89 -14.99 6.59
CA SER A 38 16.56 -15.58 6.38
C SER A 38 16.16 -15.51 4.92
N ARG A 39 15.49 -16.55 4.42
CA ARG A 39 14.86 -16.57 3.08
C ARG A 39 13.52 -15.82 3.03
N CYS A 40 13.22 -15.05 4.08
CA CYS A 40 11.96 -14.37 4.25
C CYS A 40 12.13 -12.86 4.06
N LEU A 41 11.25 -12.30 3.24
CA LEU A 41 11.07 -10.87 3.07
C LEU A 41 9.82 -10.42 3.83
N GLN A 42 9.91 -9.34 4.59
CA GLN A 42 8.77 -8.78 5.31
C GLN A 42 8.38 -7.42 4.72
N ALA A 43 7.12 -7.29 4.31
CA ALA A 43 6.55 -6.05 3.81
C ALA A 43 5.58 -5.46 4.82
N ALA A 44 5.92 -4.31 5.40
CA ALA A 44 5.06 -3.58 6.33
C ALA A 44 4.51 -2.32 5.65
N CYS A 45 3.21 -2.27 5.42
CA CYS A 45 2.53 -1.18 4.71
C CYS A 45 1.43 -0.54 5.56
N ILE A 46 1.32 0.78 5.51
CA ILE A 46 0.21 1.54 6.08
C ILE A 46 -0.72 1.92 4.95
N TRP A 47 -1.99 1.53 5.08
CA TRP A 47 -3.05 1.80 4.13
C TRP A 47 -4.06 2.77 4.76
N SER A 48 -4.61 3.64 3.93
CA SER A 48 -5.66 4.59 4.28
C SER A 48 -6.94 4.19 3.55
N ASN A 49 -7.99 3.90 4.31
CA ASN A 49 -9.30 3.62 3.77
C ASN A 49 -10.25 4.78 4.10
N ARG A 50 -11.09 5.16 3.13
CA ARG A 50 -12.20 6.07 3.36
C ARG A 50 -13.39 5.25 3.85
N ALA A 51 -13.61 5.21 5.17
CA ALA A 51 -14.84 4.68 5.71
C ALA A 51 -15.96 5.71 5.46
N LEU A 52 -16.57 5.63 4.28
CA LEU A 52 -17.62 6.55 3.82
C LEU A 52 -18.77 6.63 4.84
N GLU A 53 -19.19 5.49 5.38
CA GLU A 53 -20.24 5.40 6.41
C GLU A 53 -19.92 6.19 7.68
N MET A 54 -18.64 6.23 8.06
CA MET A 54 -18.20 6.92 9.28
C MET A 54 -17.78 8.37 9.04
N LYS A 55 -17.76 8.84 7.79
CA LYS A 55 -17.18 10.14 7.37
C LYS A 55 -15.76 10.35 7.92
N LYS A 56 -15.01 9.27 8.15
CA LYS A 56 -13.68 9.28 8.76
C LYS A 56 -12.69 8.48 7.92
N ILE A 57 -11.44 8.94 7.90
CA ILE A 57 -10.33 8.18 7.33
C ILE A 57 -9.84 7.21 8.38
N HIS A 58 -9.86 5.92 8.07
CA HIS A 58 -9.28 4.86 8.90
C HIS A 58 -7.95 4.42 8.32
N LYS A 59 -6.95 4.21 9.17
CA LYS A 59 -5.65 3.69 8.76
C LYS A 59 -5.50 2.26 9.26
N SER A 60 -4.99 1.38 8.41
CA SER A 60 -4.68 0.00 8.75
C SER A 60 -3.22 -0.29 8.44
N GLN A 61 -2.54 -0.99 9.34
CA GLN A 61 -1.23 -1.55 9.06
C GLN A 61 -1.39 -2.97 8.53
N ARG A 62 -0.72 -3.29 7.44
CA ARG A 62 -0.67 -4.62 6.82
C ARG A 62 0.78 -5.10 6.83
N LEU A 63 1.03 -6.21 7.51
CA LEU A 63 2.30 -6.90 7.50
C LEU A 63 2.16 -8.16 6.64
N SER A 64 2.94 -8.25 5.57
CA SER A 64 3.01 -9.42 4.71
C SER A 64 4.37 -10.09 4.87
N VAL A 65 4.37 -11.41 5.00
CA VAL A 65 5.59 -12.22 5.00
C VAL A 65 5.65 -13.00 3.69
N LEU A 66 6.74 -12.79 2.98
CA LEU A 66 7.05 -13.35 1.68
C LEU A 66 8.23 -14.32 1.86
N LEU A 67 8.17 -15.50 1.25
CA LEU A 67 9.26 -16.48 1.27
C LEU A 67 9.79 -16.68 -0.14
N GLU A 68 11.10 -16.72 -0.27
CA GLU A 68 11.78 -17.04 -1.52
C GLU A 68 11.48 -18.49 -1.94
N LYS A 69 11.03 -18.70 -3.18
CA LYS A 69 10.81 -20.06 -3.70
C LYS A 69 12.12 -20.82 -3.83
N ASP A 70 12.07 -22.15 -3.68
CA ASP A 70 13.25 -23.01 -3.81
C ASP A 70 13.82 -23.06 -5.23
N ASP A 71 12.97 -22.88 -6.24
CA ASP A 71 13.31 -23.02 -7.67
C ASP A 71 13.85 -21.72 -8.29
N ASP A 72 13.45 -20.56 -7.75
CA ASP A 72 13.88 -19.25 -8.26
C ASP A 72 14.02 -18.22 -7.13
N ARG A 73 15.27 -17.77 -6.95
CA ARG A 73 15.68 -16.78 -5.94
C ARG A 73 15.14 -15.37 -6.17
N GLN A 74 14.54 -15.11 -7.34
CA GLN A 74 13.91 -13.83 -7.66
C GLN A 74 12.40 -13.84 -7.40
N ILE A 75 11.82 -15.00 -7.14
CA ILE A 75 10.37 -15.16 -6.95
C ILE A 75 10.07 -15.41 -5.48
N TYR A 76 9.17 -14.58 -4.95
CA TYR A 76 8.67 -14.71 -3.59
C TYR A 76 7.21 -15.16 -3.61
N GLU A 77 6.87 -16.06 -2.70
CA GLU A 77 5.50 -16.45 -2.40
C GLU A 77 4.99 -15.82 -1.10
N LEU A 78 3.74 -15.40 -1.10
CA LEU A 78 3.10 -14.84 0.09
C LEU A 78 2.72 -15.97 1.04
N ILE A 79 3.38 -16.04 2.20
CA ILE A 79 3.04 -16.99 3.26
C ILE A 79 1.88 -16.47 4.10
N SER A 80 1.97 -15.20 4.50
CA SER A 80 0.98 -14.65 5.42
C SER A 80 0.78 -13.16 5.23
N THR A 81 -0.43 -12.73 5.57
CA THR A 81 -0.80 -11.32 5.70
C THR A 81 -1.52 -11.14 7.02
N THR A 82 -1.04 -10.20 7.83
CA THR A 82 -1.74 -9.75 9.04
C THR A 82 -2.11 -8.28 8.87
N SER A 83 -3.39 -7.97 9.02
CA SER A 83 -3.91 -6.60 8.97
C SER A 83 -4.40 -6.19 10.35
N MET A 84 -3.99 -5.01 10.82
CA MET A 84 -4.36 -4.47 12.12
C MET A 84 -4.82 -3.02 11.99
N PRO A 85 -5.87 -2.60 12.71
CA PRO A 85 -6.27 -1.20 12.77
C PRO A 85 -5.14 -0.39 13.40
N LEU A 86 -4.75 0.71 12.78
CA LEU A 86 -3.72 1.60 13.31
C LEU A 86 -4.39 2.58 14.30
N THR A 87 -4.55 2.14 15.54
CA THR A 87 -5.29 2.89 16.59
C THR A 87 -4.45 3.93 17.34
N SER A 88 -3.11 3.91 17.22
CA SER A 88 -2.23 4.90 17.80
C SER A 88 -1.29 5.51 16.74
N PHE A 89 -1.12 6.83 16.82
CA PHE A 89 -0.32 7.64 15.88
C PHE A 89 1.17 7.62 16.21
N GLU A 90 1.64 6.61 16.93
CA GLU A 90 3.02 6.57 17.42
C GLU A 90 3.92 5.76 16.48
N THR A 91 4.68 6.52 15.69
CA THR A 91 6.13 6.32 15.55
C THR A 91 6.65 4.99 14.99
N LEU A 92 5.82 4.12 14.43
CA LEU A 92 6.33 2.93 13.74
C LEU A 92 6.92 3.27 12.37
N ALA A 93 6.49 4.33 11.70
CA ALA A 93 6.89 4.64 10.32
C ALA A 93 8.32 5.18 10.17
N THR A 94 8.94 5.70 11.23
CA THR A 94 10.25 6.39 11.15
C THR A 94 11.22 6.01 12.27
N ALA A 95 11.18 4.76 12.76
CA ALA A 95 12.32 4.24 13.52
C ALA A 95 13.49 4.03 12.54
N TYR A 96 14.45 4.95 12.56
CA TYR A 96 15.76 4.79 11.93
C TYR A 96 16.44 3.59 12.58
N SER A 97 16.44 2.44 11.89
CA SER A 97 17.19 1.28 12.35
C SER A 97 18.66 1.50 12.01
N LYS A 98 19.52 1.57 13.04
CA LYS A 98 20.98 1.51 12.89
C LYS A 98 21.46 0.13 12.43
N SER A 99 20.62 -0.91 12.50
CA SER A 99 20.91 -2.27 12.03
C SER A 99 20.35 -2.53 10.61
N ASP A 100 21.05 -1.96 9.64
CA ASP A 100 21.49 -2.50 8.34
C ASP A 100 20.72 -3.66 7.63
N SER A 101 19.39 -3.62 7.54
CA SER A 101 18.63 -4.62 6.76
C SER A 101 17.33 -4.11 6.11
N LYS A 102 17.32 -2.81 5.76
CA LYS A 102 16.19 -2.17 5.10
C LYS A 102 16.45 -2.08 3.60
N ILE A 103 15.63 -2.76 2.79
CA ILE A 103 15.86 -2.79 1.34
C ILE A 103 15.07 -1.71 0.60
N ALA A 104 13.88 -1.34 1.06
CA ALA A 104 13.08 -0.31 0.39
C ALA A 104 12.09 0.41 1.31
N THR A 105 11.72 1.63 0.93
CA THR A 105 10.74 2.49 1.60
C THR A 105 9.85 3.18 0.60
N LEU A 106 8.53 3.11 0.78
CA LEU A 106 7.60 4.00 0.11
C LEU A 106 7.59 5.35 0.83
N ILE A 107 7.94 6.41 0.11
CA ILE A 107 7.94 7.79 0.55
C ILE A 107 6.87 8.52 -0.26
N THR A 108 5.94 9.18 0.42
CA THR A 108 4.99 10.09 -0.23
C THR A 108 5.45 11.52 0.02
N VAL A 109 5.75 12.26 -1.05
CA VAL A 109 6.06 13.69 -0.97
C VAL A 109 4.79 14.48 -1.27
N PRO A 110 4.35 15.37 -0.37
CA PRO A 110 3.25 16.30 -0.66
C PRO A 110 3.78 17.40 -1.58
N ASP A 111 3.50 17.32 -2.87
CA ASP A 111 3.91 18.30 -3.88
C ASP A 111 2.65 19.01 -4.44
N GLY A 112 2.21 20.05 -3.75
CA GLY A 112 1.00 20.79 -4.11
C GLY A 112 -0.29 19.96 -4.01
N LYS A 113 -1.13 20.00 -5.06
CA LYS A 113 -2.38 19.21 -5.16
C LYS A 113 -2.13 17.73 -5.50
N GLU A 114 -0.93 17.38 -5.93
CA GLU A 114 -0.56 16.04 -6.34
C GLU A 114 0.25 15.33 -5.25
N LYS A 115 -0.03 14.03 -5.06
CA LYS A 115 0.76 13.18 -4.19
C LYS A 115 1.65 12.31 -5.05
N LYS A 116 2.95 12.58 -5.05
CA LYS A 116 3.94 11.72 -5.72
C LYS A 116 4.46 10.69 -4.74
N GLN A 117 4.49 9.43 -5.19
CA GLN A 117 4.98 8.30 -4.42
C GLN A 117 6.31 7.83 -4.99
N TYR A 118 7.30 7.62 -4.12
CA TYR A 118 8.66 7.24 -4.46
C TYR A 118 9.06 6.00 -3.67
N ILE A 119 9.78 5.08 -4.30
CA ILE A 119 10.42 3.97 -3.61
C ILE A 119 11.89 4.32 -3.42
N LYS A 120 12.30 4.53 -2.18
CA LYS A 120 13.72 4.67 -1.83
C LYS A 120 14.28 3.31 -1.48
N VAL A 121 15.16 2.80 -2.33
CA VAL A 121 15.95 1.58 -2.07
C VAL A 121 17.13 1.93 -1.16
N GLY A 122 17.38 1.11 -0.15
CA GLY A 122 18.50 1.24 0.77
C GLY A 122 19.63 0.31 0.35
N VAL A 123 20.82 0.89 0.13
CA VAL A 123 22.09 0.31 -0.36
C VAL A 123 22.16 0.24 -1.90
N ASP A 124 23.12 0.98 -2.46
CA ASP A 124 23.50 1.16 -3.88
C ASP A 124 22.73 0.31 -4.90
N PHE A 125 21.97 0.94 -5.79
CA PHE A 125 21.74 0.62 -7.22
C PHE A 125 20.48 1.37 -7.73
N ARG A 126 20.45 1.58 -9.06
CA ARG A 126 19.69 2.56 -9.86
C ARG A 126 18.19 2.75 -9.58
N PHE A 127 17.73 3.97 -9.91
CA PHE A 127 16.33 4.37 -10.02
C PHE A 127 15.64 3.69 -11.21
N ASP A 128 14.49 3.07 -10.99
CA ASP A 128 13.50 2.80 -12.04
C ASP A 128 12.16 3.47 -11.70
N PHE A 129 11.70 4.30 -12.64
CA PHE A 129 10.44 5.03 -12.58
C PHE A 129 9.28 4.08 -12.88
N PHE A 130 8.36 3.90 -11.93
CA PHE A 130 7.03 3.39 -12.25
C PHE A 130 6.03 4.56 -12.33
N LYS A 131 5.60 4.87 -13.56
CA LYS A 131 4.38 5.65 -13.79
C LYS A 131 3.20 4.79 -13.37
N SER A 132 2.43 5.23 -12.38
CA SER A 132 1.06 4.71 -12.18
C SER A 132 0.19 5.23 -13.33
N LEU A 133 -0.50 4.31 -13.99
CA LEU A 133 -1.71 4.59 -14.78
C LEU A 133 -2.81 5.14 -13.85
#